data_AF-A0A3R6NF58-F1
#
_entry.id   AF-A0A3R6NF58-F1
#
_cell.length_a   1.000
_cell.length_b   1.000
_cell.length_c   1.000
_cell.angle_alpha   90.00
_cell.angle_beta   90.00
_cell.angle_gamma   90.00
#
_symmetry.space_group_name_H-M   'P 1'
#
loop_
_entity.id
_entity.type
_entity.pdbx_description
1 polymer ?
#
loop_
_entity_poly.entity_id
_entity_poly.type
_entity_poly.pdbx_seq_one_letter_code
_entity_poly.pdbx_strand_id
1 'polypeptide(L)'
;MLMRWIASAWDRMGWASAIFVQPRENPSTVTRNNLKEGMLMHKKVKITVLRTEYYQELAEPYAIPNLGMCPFHQKGQVLYSDGINPPDGMCGVAWQVIAPMARQLSLGELVQPSGTWLNDDTIGVFACPDGIRPVIFLLEAE
;
A
#
# COMPACT_ATOMS: atom_id res chain seq x y z
N MET A 1 77.68 23.97 -4.91
CA MET A 1 76.43 24.72 -4.63
C MET A 1 76.07 24.46 -3.17
N LEU A 2 76.25 25.50 -2.34
CA LEU A 2 75.81 25.71 -0.95
C LEU A 2 75.92 24.59 0.12
N MET A 3 77.03 24.65 0.86
CA MET A 3 77.13 24.76 2.33
C MET A 3 75.87 24.67 3.24
N ARG A 4 76.03 23.83 4.29
CA ARG A 4 75.90 24.12 5.74
C ARG A 4 74.58 23.82 6.50
N TRP A 5 74.76 22.94 7.51
CA TRP A 5 74.42 23.10 8.93
C TRP A 5 73.00 22.75 9.47
N ILE A 6 73.04 22.02 10.61
CA ILE A 6 72.11 21.99 11.76
C ILE A 6 71.06 20.88 11.82
N ALA A 7 71.34 19.95 12.76
CA ALA A 7 70.52 19.48 13.88
C ALA A 7 69.00 19.31 13.76
N SER A 8 68.55 18.26 14.46
CA SER A 8 67.34 18.24 15.31
C SER A 8 66.01 18.62 14.65
N ALA A 9 65.20 17.62 14.32
CA ALA A 9 63.73 17.64 14.51
C ALA A 9 63.05 16.37 14.00
N TRP A 10 63.51 15.17 14.39
CA TRP A 10 62.72 13.95 14.18
C TRP A 10 62.47 13.17 15.50
N ASP A 11 62.65 13.86 16.63
CA ASP A 11 62.00 13.54 17.90
C ASP A 11 60.74 14.40 18.05
N ARG A 12 59.68 14.02 17.33
CA ARG A 12 58.29 14.30 17.70
C ARG A 12 57.35 13.61 16.72
N MET A 13 56.98 12.39 17.07
CA MET A 13 55.59 11.91 17.17
C MET A 13 55.64 10.39 17.07
N GLY A 14 55.49 9.74 18.23
CA GLY A 14 55.46 8.30 18.36
C GLY A 14 54.32 7.69 17.57
N TRP A 15 54.66 6.80 16.64
CA TRP A 15 53.71 5.90 16.00
C TRP A 15 53.76 4.57 16.73
N ALA A 16 53.06 4.51 17.85
CA ALA A 16 52.65 3.27 18.47
C ALA A 16 51.11 3.30 18.54
N SER A 17 50.46 3.03 17.41
CA SER A 17 49.03 2.74 17.39
C SER A 17 48.88 1.29 16.98
N ALA A 18 48.79 0.43 18.00
CA ALA A 18 48.29 -0.93 17.85
C ALA A 18 46.96 -0.86 17.09
N ILE A 19 46.91 -1.47 15.91
CA ILE A 19 45.65 -1.70 15.20
C ILE A 19 44.91 -2.76 16.02
N PHE A 20 44.05 -2.30 16.93
CA PHE A 20 43.06 -3.13 17.59
C PHE A 20 42.05 -3.52 16.51
N VAL A 21 42.24 -4.70 15.91
CA VAL A 21 41.23 -5.32 15.05
C VAL A 21 40.04 -5.61 15.96
N GLN A 22 39.03 -4.74 15.91
CA GLN A 22 37.74 -5.01 16.54
C GLN A 22 37.16 -6.29 15.90
N PRO A 23 36.60 -7.22 16.69
CA PRO A 23 35.95 -8.40 16.12
C PRO A 23 34.83 -7.93 15.21
N ARG A 24 34.86 -8.36 13.95
CA ARG A 24 33.78 -8.10 13.00
C ARG A 24 32.55 -8.87 13.51
N GLU A 25 31.55 -8.15 14.01
CA GLU A 25 30.28 -8.76 14.37
C GLU A 25 29.72 -9.54 13.16
N ASN A 26 29.28 -10.77 13.42
CA ASN A 26 28.75 -11.67 12.41
C ASN A 26 27.40 -11.11 11.92
N PRO A 27 27.20 -10.83 10.61
CA PRO A 27 25.95 -10.25 10.10
C PRO A 27 24.70 -11.15 10.29
N SER A 28 24.88 -12.39 10.75
CA SER A 28 23.82 -13.35 11.05
C SER A 28 23.14 -13.18 12.42
N THR A 29 23.57 -12.24 13.27
CA THR A 29 22.85 -11.88 14.52
C THR A 29 22.02 -10.60 14.40
N VAL A 30 22.19 -9.84 13.31
CA VAL A 30 21.32 -8.70 12.93
C VAL A 30 20.01 -9.19 12.27
N THR A 31 19.80 -10.51 12.18
CA THR A 31 18.83 -11.14 11.26
C THR A 31 17.54 -11.68 11.87
N ARG A 32 17.17 -11.39 13.13
CA ARG A 32 15.86 -11.87 13.67
C ARG A 32 15.02 -10.89 14.48
N ASN A 33 15.60 -9.87 15.11
CA ASN A 33 14.84 -8.99 15.98
C ASN A 33 14.23 -7.78 15.23
N ASN A 34 14.88 -7.28 14.18
CA ASN A 34 14.34 -6.18 13.36
C ASN A 34 13.37 -6.62 12.26
N LEU A 35 13.23 -7.92 12.00
CA LEU A 35 12.22 -8.43 11.05
C LEU A 35 10.82 -8.55 11.67
N LYS A 36 10.70 -8.48 13.00
CA LYS A 36 9.41 -8.50 13.68
C LYS A 36 8.77 -7.12 13.82
N GLU A 37 9.57 -6.05 13.82
CA GLU A 37 9.10 -4.65 13.96
C GLU A 37 8.67 -4.01 12.63
N GLY A 38 8.97 -4.66 11.49
CA GLY A 38 8.68 -4.16 10.14
C GLY A 38 7.67 -5.01 9.36
N MET A 39 6.89 -5.85 10.04
CA MET A 39 5.74 -6.49 9.40
C MET A 39 4.68 -5.41 9.21
N LEU A 40 4.52 -4.94 7.97
CA LEU A 40 3.45 -4.01 7.60
C LEU A 40 2.12 -4.67 7.95
N MET A 41 1.59 -4.30 9.11
CA MET A 41 0.31 -4.79 9.59
C MET A 41 -0.74 -4.15 8.69
N HIS A 42 -1.25 -4.93 7.74
CA HIS A 42 -2.33 -4.50 6.88
C HIS A 42 -3.54 -4.13 7.73
N LYS A 43 -3.95 -2.86 7.62
CA LYS A 43 -5.22 -2.40 8.17
C LYS A 43 -6.35 -3.14 7.48
N LYS A 44 -7.41 -3.42 8.24
CA LYS A 44 -8.63 -3.94 7.64
C LYS A 44 -9.24 -2.85 6.79
N VAL A 45 -9.83 -3.24 5.67
CA VAL A 45 -10.56 -2.33 4.79
C VAL A 45 -12.02 -2.69 4.86
N LYS A 46 -12.81 -1.73 5.29
CA LYS A 46 -14.27 -1.78 5.28
C LYS A 46 -14.76 -1.30 3.92
N ILE A 47 -15.55 -2.14 3.25
CA ILE A 47 -16.13 -1.88 1.94
C ILE A 47 -17.64 -1.77 2.12
N THR A 48 -18.19 -0.59 1.93
CA THR A 48 -19.63 -0.32 2.04
C THR A 48 -20.25 -0.12 0.66
N VAL A 49 -21.34 -0.81 0.36
CA VAL A 49 -22.09 -0.62 -0.89
C VAL A 49 -22.99 0.61 -0.75
N LEU A 50 -22.62 1.71 -1.42
CA LEU A 50 -23.37 2.97 -1.36
C LEU A 50 -24.61 2.94 -2.26
N ARG A 51 -24.47 2.40 -3.47
CA ARG A 51 -25.51 2.40 -4.49
C ARG A 51 -25.35 1.24 -5.45
N THR A 52 -26.49 0.78 -5.96
CA THR A 52 -26.59 -0.20 -7.04
C THR A 52 -27.48 0.41 -8.11
N GLU A 53 -27.02 0.46 -9.35
CA GLU A 53 -27.73 1.11 -10.46
C GLU A 53 -27.97 0.13 -11.61
N TYR A 54 -28.84 0.55 -12.54
CA TYR A 54 -29.13 -0.15 -13.77
C TYR A 54 -29.56 0.88 -14.82
N TYR A 55 -28.78 1.02 -15.89
CA TYR A 55 -29.02 1.97 -16.97
C TYR A 55 -29.71 1.25 -18.11
N GLN A 56 -31.04 1.38 -18.16
CA GLN A 56 -31.87 0.71 -19.15
C GLN A 56 -31.50 1.17 -20.57
N GLU A 57 -31.15 2.45 -20.75
CA GLU A 57 -30.75 2.99 -22.05
C GLU A 57 -29.46 2.37 -22.61
N LEU A 58 -28.57 1.88 -21.75
CA LEU A 58 -27.38 1.14 -22.16
C LEU A 58 -27.66 -0.36 -22.29
N ALA A 59 -28.58 -0.88 -21.49
CA ALA A 59 -28.95 -2.29 -21.52
C ALA A 59 -29.67 -2.66 -22.84
N GLU A 60 -30.58 -1.82 -23.33
CA GLU A 60 -31.37 -2.08 -24.54
C GLU A 60 -30.51 -2.47 -25.77
N PRO A 61 -29.46 -1.71 -26.15
CA PRO A 61 -28.62 -2.06 -27.30
C PRO A 61 -27.46 -3.02 -26.98
N TYR A 62 -26.98 -3.12 -25.73
CA TYR A 62 -25.71 -3.80 -25.42
C TYR A 62 -25.81 -4.97 -24.44
N ALA A 63 -26.89 -5.10 -23.67
CA ALA A 63 -27.02 -6.18 -22.71
C ALA A 63 -27.61 -7.44 -23.33
N ILE A 64 -27.32 -8.57 -22.69
CA ILE A 64 -28.05 -9.81 -22.93
C ILE A 64 -29.52 -9.68 -22.50
N PRO A 65 -30.44 -10.46 -23.10
CA PRO A 65 -31.82 -10.49 -22.66
C PRO A 65 -31.94 -10.78 -21.16
N ASN A 66 -32.85 -10.08 -20.48
CA ASN A 66 -33.14 -10.22 -19.05
C ASN A 66 -31.95 -9.90 -18.12
N LEU A 67 -30.98 -9.09 -18.55
CA LEU A 67 -29.99 -8.54 -17.64
C LEU A 67 -30.71 -7.64 -16.61
N GLY A 68 -30.60 -7.96 -15.33
CA GLY A 68 -31.11 -7.13 -14.23
C GLY A 68 -30.01 -6.50 -13.39
N MET A 69 -30.39 -5.95 -12.23
CA MET A 69 -29.46 -5.41 -11.24
C MET A 69 -28.38 -6.43 -10.82
N CYS A 70 -27.29 -5.93 -10.21
CA CYS A 70 -26.22 -6.78 -9.71
C CYS A 70 -26.78 -7.81 -8.70
N PRO A 71 -26.56 -9.13 -8.90
CA PRO A 71 -27.04 -10.15 -7.97
C PRO A 71 -26.14 -10.32 -6.74
N PHE A 72 -24.92 -9.81 -6.78
CA PHE A 72 -23.92 -9.99 -5.71
C PHE A 72 -24.03 -8.95 -4.61
N HIS A 73 -24.47 -7.73 -4.94
CA HIS A 73 -24.38 -6.59 -4.05
C HIS A 73 -25.70 -5.86 -3.90
N GLN A 74 -25.98 -5.41 -2.68
CA GLN A 74 -27.16 -4.63 -2.33
C GLN A 74 -26.74 -3.38 -1.55
N LYS A 75 -27.48 -2.28 -1.74
CA LYS A 75 -27.23 -1.04 -1.01
C LYS A 75 -27.21 -1.26 0.50
N GLY A 76 -26.20 -0.73 1.17
CA GLY A 76 -25.99 -0.85 2.61
C GLY A 76 -25.25 -2.12 3.05
N GLN A 77 -24.93 -3.04 2.14
CA GLN A 77 -24.07 -4.18 2.44
C GLN A 77 -22.67 -3.70 2.86
N VAL A 78 -22.11 -4.31 3.90
CA VAL A 78 -20.75 -4.05 4.37
C VAL A 78 -19.94 -5.33 4.28
N LEU A 79 -18.74 -5.22 3.73
CA LEU A 79 -17.78 -6.30 3.52
C LEU A 79 -16.44 -5.89 4.12
N TYR A 80 -15.62 -6.87 4.51
CA TYR A 80 -14.32 -6.64 5.11
C TYR A 80 -13.23 -7.39 4.35
N SER A 81 -12.13 -6.69 4.07
CA SER A 81 -10.92 -7.26 3.46
C SER A 81 -9.71 -7.00 4.36
N ASP A 82 -8.72 -7.87 4.29
CA ASP A 82 -7.38 -7.67 4.84
C ASP A 82 -6.48 -6.83 3.91
N GLY A 83 -7.03 -6.29 2.82
CA GLY A 83 -6.32 -5.51 1.81
C GLY A 83 -5.60 -6.35 0.75
N ILE A 84 -5.58 -7.68 0.89
CA ILE A 84 -4.93 -8.59 -0.06
C ILE A 84 -5.97 -9.52 -0.69
N ASN A 85 -6.83 -10.09 0.14
CA ASN A 85 -7.81 -11.09 -0.24
C ASN A 85 -9.19 -10.46 -0.46
N PRO A 86 -9.97 -10.96 -1.43
CA PRO A 86 -11.34 -10.52 -1.61
C PRO A 86 -12.18 -10.85 -0.37
N PRO A 87 -13.10 -9.97 0.05
CA PRO A 87 -14.10 -10.30 1.07
C PRO A 87 -14.97 -11.49 0.65
N ASP A 88 -15.48 -12.22 1.64
CA ASP A 88 -16.54 -13.20 1.41
C ASP A 88 -17.78 -12.51 0.80
N GLY A 89 -18.29 -13.07 -0.30
CA GLY A 89 -19.43 -12.51 -1.03
C GLY A 89 -19.07 -11.35 -1.98
N MET A 90 -17.78 -11.01 -2.14
CA MET A 90 -17.36 -10.02 -3.13
C MET A 90 -17.42 -10.57 -4.56
N CYS A 91 -18.00 -9.80 -5.48
CA CYS A 91 -17.95 -10.12 -6.90
C CYS A 91 -16.50 -10.06 -7.41
N GLY A 92 -15.99 -11.15 -8.00
CA GLY A 92 -14.61 -11.22 -8.47
C GLY A 92 -14.25 -10.15 -9.51
N VAL A 93 -15.19 -9.77 -10.39
CA VAL A 93 -14.99 -8.72 -11.39
C VAL A 93 -14.87 -7.33 -10.72
N ALA A 94 -15.68 -7.06 -9.70
CA ALA A 94 -15.57 -5.82 -8.93
C ALA A 94 -14.23 -5.79 -8.16
N TRP A 95 -13.83 -6.91 -7.58
CA TRP A 95 -12.56 -7.03 -6.85
C TRP A 95 -11.34 -6.74 -7.72
N GLN A 96 -11.31 -7.22 -8.97
CA GLN A 96 -10.20 -6.93 -9.89
C GLN A 96 -9.90 -5.44 -10.03
N VAL A 97 -10.93 -4.60 -9.97
CA VAL A 97 -10.78 -3.15 -10.06
C VAL A 97 -10.45 -2.54 -8.71
N ILE A 98 -11.12 -2.93 -7.62
CA ILE A 98 -10.95 -2.26 -6.33
C ILE A 98 -9.78 -2.78 -5.49
N ALA A 99 -9.25 -3.98 -5.78
CA ALA A 99 -8.19 -4.61 -5.01
C ALA A 99 -6.92 -3.75 -4.84
N PRO A 100 -6.42 -3.04 -5.87
CA PRO A 100 -5.26 -2.17 -5.71
C PRO A 100 -5.50 -1.04 -4.70
N MET A 101 -6.70 -0.46 -4.70
CA MET A 101 -7.05 0.65 -3.80
C MET A 101 -7.33 0.15 -2.39
N ALA A 102 -7.97 -1.01 -2.23
CA ALA A 102 -8.09 -1.68 -0.94
C ALA A 102 -6.69 -2.00 -0.38
N ARG A 103 -5.75 -2.46 -1.22
CA ARG A 103 -4.37 -2.69 -0.80
C ARG A 103 -3.69 -1.40 -0.34
N GLN A 104 -3.76 -0.32 -1.09
CA GLN A 104 -3.18 0.97 -0.70
C GLN A 104 -3.71 1.43 0.66
N LEU A 105 -5.04 1.43 0.83
CA LEU A 105 -5.68 1.79 2.11
C LEU A 105 -5.22 0.88 3.26
N SER A 106 -5.07 -0.42 3.01
CA SER A 106 -4.57 -1.36 4.02
C SER A 106 -3.12 -1.07 4.45
N LEU A 107 -2.31 -0.50 3.56
CA LEU A 107 -0.93 -0.08 3.84
C LEU A 107 -0.87 1.30 4.51
N GLY A 108 -2.01 1.98 4.68
CA GLY A 108 -2.10 3.36 5.16
C GLY A 108 -1.71 4.40 4.11
N GLU A 109 -1.70 4.01 2.84
CA GLU A 109 -1.46 4.91 1.71
C GLU A 109 -2.76 5.60 1.27
N LEU A 110 -2.61 6.74 0.59
CA LEU A 110 -3.74 7.49 0.04
C LEU A 110 -4.09 6.95 -1.35
N VAL A 111 -5.38 6.85 -1.64
CA VAL A 111 -5.88 6.42 -2.97
C VAL A 111 -6.01 7.57 -3.96
N GLN A 112 -5.77 8.80 -3.51
CA GLN A 112 -5.78 10.02 -4.31
C GLN A 112 -4.71 10.99 -3.80
N PRO A 113 -4.22 11.91 -4.64
CA PRO A 113 -3.41 13.03 -4.17
C PRO A 113 -4.26 13.93 -3.24
N SER A 114 -3.63 14.47 -2.20
CA SER A 114 -4.35 15.24 -1.20
C SER A 114 -5.11 16.43 -1.77
N GLY A 115 -6.41 16.52 -1.42
CA GLY A 115 -7.28 17.64 -1.80
C GLY A 115 -7.66 17.68 -3.29
N THR A 116 -7.73 16.53 -3.96
CA THR A 116 -8.07 16.47 -5.40
C THR A 116 -9.52 16.10 -5.69
N TRP A 117 -9.99 14.89 -5.37
CA TRP A 117 -11.30 14.39 -5.82
C TRP A 117 -12.30 14.25 -4.67
N LEU A 118 -11.90 13.58 -3.58
CA LEU A 118 -12.70 13.41 -2.36
C LEU A 118 -12.26 14.41 -1.30
N ASN A 119 -13.19 14.75 -0.41
CA ASN A 119 -12.96 15.67 0.72
C ASN A 119 -12.13 15.06 1.86
N ASP A 120 -12.01 13.73 1.88
CA ASP A 120 -11.19 12.97 2.81
C ASP A 120 -10.28 12.05 2.00
N ASP A 121 -8.97 12.18 2.20
CA ASP A 121 -7.95 11.43 1.45
C ASP A 121 -7.79 9.98 1.94
N THR A 122 -8.36 9.66 3.10
CA THR A 122 -8.29 8.33 3.73
C THR A 122 -9.39 7.38 3.28
N ILE A 123 -10.30 7.87 2.43
CA ILE A 123 -11.40 7.08 1.86
C ILE A 123 -11.26 7.00 0.34
N GLY A 124 -11.93 6.01 -0.25
CA GLY A 124 -12.05 5.88 -1.70
C GLY A 124 -13.47 5.52 -2.11
N VAL A 125 -13.99 6.19 -3.15
CA VAL A 125 -15.28 5.84 -3.76
C VAL A 125 -15.03 5.31 -5.15
N PHE A 126 -15.40 4.04 -5.38
CA PHE A 126 -15.10 3.34 -6.63
C PHE A 126 -16.33 2.62 -7.18
N ALA A 127 -16.39 2.48 -8.50
CA ALA A 127 -17.45 1.75 -9.18
C ALA A 127 -16.97 0.36 -9.63
N CYS A 128 -17.90 -0.60 -9.64
CA CYS A 128 -17.78 -1.80 -10.45
C CYS A 128 -17.48 -1.41 -11.91
N PRO A 129 -16.63 -2.15 -12.65
CA PRO A 129 -16.37 -1.85 -14.07
C PRO A 129 -17.58 -2.09 -14.99
N ASP A 130 -18.65 -2.69 -14.49
CA ASP A 130 -19.89 -2.88 -15.23
C ASP A 130 -20.59 -1.53 -15.47
N GLY A 131 -20.48 -1.02 -16.69
CA GLY A 131 -21.07 0.25 -17.08
C GLY A 131 -22.59 0.22 -17.29
N ILE A 132 -23.23 -0.95 -17.32
CA ILE A 132 -24.69 -1.08 -17.50
C ILE A 132 -25.39 -1.14 -16.14
N ARG A 133 -24.79 -1.83 -15.17
CA ARG A 133 -25.35 -2.00 -13.82
C ARG A 133 -24.31 -1.77 -12.73
N PRO A 134 -23.73 -0.55 -12.66
CA PRO A 134 -22.63 -0.30 -11.75
C PRO A 134 -23.08 -0.41 -10.30
N VAL A 135 -22.14 -0.86 -9.48
CA VAL A 135 -22.24 -0.85 -8.02
C VAL A 135 -21.18 0.11 -7.51
N ILE A 136 -21.58 1.04 -6.65
CA ILE A 136 -20.71 2.06 -6.08
C ILE A 136 -20.33 1.64 -4.66
N PHE A 137 -19.03 1.58 -4.41
CA PHE A 137 -18.43 1.15 -3.16
C PHE A 137 -17.70 2.32 -2.49
N LEU A 138 -17.81 2.40 -1.18
CA LEU A 138 -16.96 3.21 -0.30
C LEU A 138 -15.96 2.30 0.38
N LEU A 139 -14.68 2.62 0.28
CA LEU A 139 -13.57 1.93 0.94
C LEU A 139 -13.02 2.83 2.04
N GLU A 140 -12.89 2.27 3.24
CA GLU A 140 -12.37 2.95 4.43
C GLU A 140 -11.35 2.02 5.11
N ALA A 141 -10.18 2.54 5.48
CA ALA A 141 -9.23 1.80 6.33
C ALA A 141 -9.66 1.90 7.81
N GLU A 142 -9.69 0.76 8.51
CA GLU A 142 -9.91 0.68 9.96
C GLU A 142 -8.59 0.66 10.75
#